data_AF-A0A3D5L2M1-F1
#
_entry.id   AF-A0A3D5L2M1-F1
#
_cell.length_a   1.000
_cell.length_b   1.000
_cell.length_c   1.000
_cell.angle_alpha   90.00
_cell.angle_beta   90.00
_cell.angle_gamma   90.00
#
_symmetry.space_group_name_H-M   'P 1'
#
loop_
_entity.id
_entity.type
_entity.pdbx_description
1 polymer ?
#
loop_
_entity_poly.entity_id
_entity_poly.type
_entity_poly.pdbx_seq_one_letter_code
_entity_poly.pdbx_strand_id
1 'polypeptide(L)'
;MDSVEPFDYKSLTSFQYEYLPGYLANRYDVTEEACEPRAAERATNSAAQVMRNSVSSYSTVEETGRHMNVHRQKTEYALMPVYTLHTSWNGQNFLFAMNGQTQKMTGDLPVSKGRAAAWFSGIMAGFLAIFLFISWLASDGLTSTTVTISALISLVIAGTTVGAMIAGMKPVKQSTQAGHYVSEANTHIRVRQDVYTHTTETRVR
;
A
#
# COMPACT_ATOMS: atom_id res chain seq x y z
N MET A 1 -4.42 11.90 -4.49
CA MET A 1 -5.45 12.11 -3.45
C MET A 1 -5.60 10.88 -2.56
N ASP A 2 -5.77 9.67 -3.10
CA ASP A 2 -5.90 8.43 -2.30
C ASP A 2 -4.85 8.22 -1.21
N SER A 3 -3.62 8.65 -1.45
CA SER A 3 -2.53 8.35 -0.53
C SER A 3 -2.68 9.08 0.82
N VAL A 4 -3.37 10.23 0.86
CA VAL A 4 -3.65 10.96 2.10
C VAL A 4 -4.94 10.50 2.81
N GLU A 5 -5.69 9.54 2.26
CA GLU A 5 -6.81 8.91 2.96
C GLU A 5 -6.34 8.10 4.18
N PRO A 6 -7.14 7.94 5.25
CA PRO A 6 -8.60 8.19 5.31
C PRO A 6 -8.98 9.58 5.85
N PHE A 7 -10.12 10.10 5.37
CA PHE A 7 -10.79 11.27 5.93
C PHE A 7 -12.00 10.84 6.78
N ASP A 8 -12.43 11.66 7.73
CA ASP A 8 -13.69 11.40 8.42
C ASP A 8 -14.85 12.08 7.68
N TYR A 9 -15.70 11.27 7.05
CA TYR A 9 -16.90 11.77 6.37
C TYR A 9 -18.07 12.07 7.31
N LYS A 10 -18.04 11.62 8.58
CA LYS A 10 -19.11 11.91 9.54
C LYS A 10 -19.11 13.37 9.96
N SER A 11 -17.95 14.02 9.89
CA SER A 11 -17.78 15.44 10.21
C SER A 11 -18.01 16.37 9.02
N LEU A 12 -18.60 15.89 7.91
CA LEU A 12 -18.90 16.74 6.76
C LEU A 12 -19.98 17.77 7.12
N THR A 13 -19.68 19.03 6.86
CA THR A 13 -20.61 20.15 7.01
C THR A 13 -20.97 20.74 5.65
N SER A 14 -22.10 21.43 5.56
CA SER A 14 -22.47 22.17 4.35
C SER A 14 -21.42 23.22 4.03
N PHE A 15 -21.04 23.32 2.77
CA PHE A 15 -20.03 24.27 2.32
C PHE A 15 -20.47 25.72 2.57
N GLN A 16 -19.60 26.49 3.21
CA GLN A 16 -19.74 27.93 3.42
C GLN A 16 -18.50 28.65 2.87
N TYR A 17 -18.70 29.79 2.21
CA TYR A 17 -17.61 30.57 1.62
C TYR A 17 -16.59 31.07 2.67
N GLU A 18 -16.99 31.15 3.94
CA GLU A 18 -16.13 31.55 5.06
C GLU A 18 -14.98 30.58 5.32
N TYR A 19 -15.01 29.37 4.76
CA TYR A 19 -13.92 28.39 4.89
C TYR A 19 -12.78 28.60 3.88
N LEU A 20 -12.94 29.47 2.88
CA LEU A 20 -11.94 29.70 1.84
C LEU A 20 -10.86 30.75 2.17
N PRO A 21 -11.12 31.84 2.92
CA PRO A 21 -10.10 32.85 3.21
C PRO A 21 -8.86 32.22 3.86
N GLY A 22 -7.70 32.41 3.23
CA GLY A 22 -6.42 31.87 3.72
C GLY A 22 -6.07 30.46 3.22
N TYR A 23 -6.96 29.79 2.48
CA TYR A 23 -6.71 28.48 1.89
C TYR A 23 -6.60 28.54 0.37
N LEU A 24 -5.68 27.75 -0.19
CA LEU A 24 -5.62 27.49 -1.63
C LEU A 24 -6.48 26.27 -1.94
N ALA A 25 -7.63 26.48 -2.57
CA ALA A 25 -8.46 25.41 -3.11
C ALA A 25 -8.04 25.13 -4.55
N ASN A 26 -7.64 23.90 -4.85
CA ASN A 26 -7.37 23.49 -6.22
C ASN A 26 -8.65 22.96 -6.87
N ARG A 27 -8.89 23.32 -8.13
CA ARG A 27 -9.97 22.72 -8.91
C ARG A 27 -9.57 21.29 -9.27
N TYR A 28 -10.54 20.38 -9.26
CA TYR A 28 -10.30 18.99 -9.65
C TYR A 28 -9.68 18.89 -11.04
N ASP A 29 -8.72 17.99 -11.19
CA ASP A 29 -8.01 17.65 -12.42
C ASP A 29 -8.66 16.47 -13.15
N VAL A 30 -9.39 15.62 -12.43
CA VAL A 30 -10.08 14.43 -12.95
C VAL A 30 -11.59 14.68 -12.99
N THR A 31 -12.22 14.43 -14.14
CA THR A 31 -13.67 14.54 -14.30
C THR A 31 -14.42 13.42 -13.59
N GLU A 32 -15.71 13.63 -13.34
CA GLU A 32 -16.60 12.61 -12.75
C GLU A 32 -16.60 11.29 -13.55
N GLU A 33 -16.66 11.38 -14.88
CA GLU A 33 -16.65 10.24 -15.80
C GLU A 33 -15.35 9.43 -15.68
N ALA A 34 -14.21 10.10 -15.49
CA ALA A 34 -12.92 9.44 -15.29
C ALA A 34 -12.78 8.81 -13.89
N CYS A 35 -13.55 9.28 -12.90
CA CYS A 35 -13.56 8.73 -11.54
C CYS A 35 -14.48 7.51 -11.39
N GLU A 36 -15.51 7.39 -12.24
CA GLU A 36 -16.52 6.34 -12.17
C GLU A 36 -15.95 4.91 -12.13
N PRO A 37 -15.12 4.45 -13.10
CA PRO A 37 -14.64 3.08 -13.10
C PRO A 37 -13.83 2.75 -11.84
N ARG A 38 -13.07 3.71 -11.33
CA ARG A 38 -12.28 3.56 -10.10
C ARG A 38 -13.16 3.51 -8.86
N ALA A 39 -14.20 4.33 -8.78
CA ALA A 39 -15.16 4.28 -7.68
C ALA A 39 -15.91 2.94 -7.66
N ALA A 40 -16.34 2.46 -8.84
CA ALA A 40 -17.00 1.16 -8.99
C ALA A 40 -16.08 -0.01 -8.59
N GLU A 41 -14.81 0.03 -8.98
CA GLU A 41 -13.81 -0.97 -8.58
C GLU A 41 -13.60 -0.98 -7.07
N ARG A 42 -13.38 0.19 -6.44
CA ARG A 42 -13.21 0.30 -4.98
C ARG A 42 -14.44 -0.20 -4.23
N ALA A 43 -15.64 0.12 -4.70
CA ALA A 43 -16.90 -0.36 -4.12
C ALA A 43 -17.02 -1.88 -4.21
N THR A 44 -16.76 -2.44 -5.40
CA THR A 44 -16.80 -3.89 -5.67
C THR A 44 -15.80 -4.64 -4.79
N ASN A 45 -14.55 -4.17 -4.72
CA ASN A 45 -13.52 -4.80 -3.89
C ASN A 45 -13.85 -4.72 -2.39
N SER A 46 -14.40 -3.59 -1.94
CA SER A 46 -14.78 -3.42 -0.54
C SER A 46 -15.97 -4.31 -0.16
N ALA A 47 -16.98 -4.42 -1.04
CA ALA A 47 -18.11 -5.32 -0.85
C ALA A 47 -17.67 -6.80 -0.82
N ALA A 48 -16.77 -7.21 -1.73
CA ALA A 48 -16.19 -8.55 -1.71
C ALA A 48 -15.43 -8.84 -0.41
N GLN A 49 -14.65 -7.87 0.08
CA GLN A 49 -13.91 -8.01 1.33
C GLN A 49 -14.84 -8.17 2.54
N VAL A 50 -15.92 -7.38 2.62
CA VAL A 50 -16.91 -7.48 3.69
C VAL A 50 -17.60 -8.84 3.66
N MET A 51 -18.01 -9.31 2.47
CA MET A 51 -18.59 -10.64 2.31
C MET A 51 -17.62 -11.72 2.77
N ARG A 52 -16.35 -11.66 2.34
CA ARG A 52 -15.32 -12.62 2.76
C ARG A 52 -15.08 -12.60 4.27
N ASN A 53 -15.01 -11.42 4.89
CA ASN A 53 -14.83 -11.26 6.33
C ASN A 53 -16.05 -11.77 7.13
N SER A 54 -17.25 -11.76 6.55
CA SER A 54 -18.46 -12.27 7.21
C SER A 54 -18.51 -13.80 7.33
N VAL A 55 -17.80 -14.50 6.45
CA VAL A 55 -17.67 -15.96 6.46
C VAL A 55 -16.68 -16.35 7.56
N SER A 56 -17.17 -16.35 8.79
CA SER A 56 -16.48 -16.91 9.95
C SER A 56 -16.75 -18.42 10.06
N SER A 57 -15.86 -19.15 10.73
CA SER A 57 -15.94 -20.59 11.04
C SER A 57 -15.37 -21.59 10.02
N TYR A 58 -14.79 -21.14 8.91
CA TYR A 58 -14.11 -22.03 7.94
C TYR A 58 -12.60 -21.79 7.92
N SER A 59 -11.81 -22.86 7.75
CA SER A 59 -10.35 -22.81 7.66
C SER A 59 -9.84 -22.33 6.30
N THR A 60 -10.61 -22.51 5.23
CA THR A 60 -10.30 -22.01 3.90
C THR A 60 -11.59 -21.67 3.17
N VAL A 61 -11.61 -20.52 2.49
CA VAL A 61 -12.75 -20.04 1.72
C VAL A 61 -12.25 -19.74 0.30
N GLU A 62 -12.76 -20.51 -0.66
CA GLU A 62 -12.49 -20.33 -2.08
C GLU A 62 -13.72 -19.68 -2.75
N GLU A 63 -13.47 -18.68 -3.59
CA GLU A 63 -14.51 -17.94 -4.30
C GLU A 63 -14.76 -18.59 -5.66
N THR A 64 -15.92 -19.22 -5.85
CA THR A 64 -16.28 -19.90 -7.11
C THR A 64 -16.85 -18.95 -8.16
N GLY A 65 -17.41 -17.81 -7.74
CA GLY A 65 -18.00 -16.83 -8.64
C GLY A 65 -18.44 -15.58 -7.89
N ARG A 66 -18.42 -14.45 -8.60
CA ARG A 66 -18.71 -13.13 -8.03
C ARG A 66 -19.50 -12.30 -9.04
N HIS A 67 -20.70 -11.91 -8.64
CA HIS A 67 -21.56 -11.01 -9.40
C HIS A 67 -21.93 -9.83 -8.51
N MET A 68 -21.51 -8.63 -8.93
CA MET A 68 -21.78 -7.39 -8.22
C MET A 68 -22.25 -6.33 -9.21
N ASN A 69 -23.32 -5.64 -8.85
CA ASN A 69 -23.89 -4.58 -9.66
C ASN A 69 -23.91 -3.28 -8.84
N VAL A 70 -23.02 -2.35 -9.20
CA VAL A 70 -22.86 -1.07 -8.51
C VAL A 70 -23.79 -0.06 -9.15
N HIS A 71 -24.79 0.41 -8.41
CA HIS A 71 -25.72 1.44 -8.87
C HIS A 71 -25.30 2.80 -8.33
N ARG A 72 -25.01 3.74 -9.22
CA ARG A 72 -24.67 5.11 -8.87
C ARG A 72 -25.93 5.92 -8.54
N GLN A 73 -25.92 6.67 -7.44
CA GLN A 73 -27.02 7.57 -7.09
C GLN A 73 -26.68 9.03 -7.40
N LYS A 74 -25.88 9.67 -6.55
CA LYS A 74 -25.58 11.10 -6.64
C LYS A 74 -24.09 11.31 -6.36
N THR A 75 -23.46 12.13 -7.19
CA THR A 75 -22.07 12.57 -7.00
C THR A 75 -22.11 13.97 -6.39
N GLU A 76 -21.45 14.14 -5.25
CA GLU A 76 -21.33 15.43 -4.57
C GLU A 76 -19.86 15.81 -4.44
N TYR A 77 -19.59 17.11 -4.50
CA TYR A 77 -18.24 17.64 -4.35
C TYR A 77 -18.00 18.02 -2.88
N ALA A 78 -16.87 17.56 -2.34
CA ALA A 78 -16.44 17.89 -0.99
C ALA A 78 -15.03 18.49 -1.02
N LEU A 79 -14.82 19.53 -0.22
CA LEU A 79 -13.49 20.10 0.03
C LEU A 79 -12.93 19.46 1.30
N MET A 80 -11.72 18.91 1.21
CA MET A 80 -11.05 18.26 2.33
C MET A 80 -9.76 19.00 2.68
N PRO A 81 -9.47 19.23 3.97
CA PRO A 81 -8.27 19.94 4.39
C PRO A 81 -7.04 19.06 4.18
N VAL A 82 -6.11 19.55 3.37
CA VAL A 82 -4.81 18.90 3.11
C VAL A 82 -3.72 19.96 3.23
N TYR A 83 -2.68 19.65 3.99
CA TYR A 83 -1.47 20.45 4.02
C TYR A 83 -0.54 19.97 2.92
N THR A 84 -0.16 20.86 2.02
CA THR A 84 0.80 20.57 0.95
C THR A 84 2.09 21.36 1.18
N LEU A 85 3.23 20.68 1.12
CA LEU A 85 4.55 21.28 1.19
C LEU A 85 5.26 21.01 -0.14
N HIS A 86 5.56 22.09 -0.85
CA HIS A 86 6.34 22.03 -2.08
C HIS A 86 7.76 22.52 -1.78
N THR A 87 8.75 21.63 -1.94
CA THR A 87 10.17 21.98 -1.75
C THR A 87 10.97 21.59 -2.98
N SER A 88 11.80 22.50 -3.49
CA SER A 88 12.75 22.19 -4.55
C SER A 88 14.13 21.92 -3.95
N TRP A 89 14.76 20.82 -4.35
CA TRP A 89 16.10 20.47 -3.92
C TRP A 89 16.88 19.82 -5.06
N ASN A 90 18.09 20.31 -5.33
CA ASN A 90 18.99 19.79 -6.38
C ASN A 90 18.32 19.65 -7.77
N GLY A 91 17.49 20.63 -8.15
CA GLY A 91 16.74 20.62 -9.42
C GLY A 91 15.56 19.64 -9.47
N GLN A 92 15.24 18.96 -8.37
CA GLN A 92 14.07 18.10 -8.25
C GLN A 92 13.00 18.78 -7.39
N ASN A 93 11.74 18.69 -7.81
CA ASN A 93 10.60 19.19 -7.06
C ASN A 93 10.01 18.05 -6.23
N PHE A 94 9.85 18.28 -4.93
CA PHE A 94 9.26 17.34 -3.99
C PHE A 94 7.95 17.89 -3.48
N LEU A 95 6.89 17.09 -3.61
CA LEU A 95 5.57 17.38 -3.10
C LEU A 95 5.28 16.43 -1.94
N PHE A 96 5.08 17.01 -0.76
CA PHE A 96 4.56 16.32 0.41
C PHE A 96 3.12 16.76 0.63
N ALA A 97 2.24 15.81 0.90
CA ALA A 97 0.86 16.06 1.25
C ALA A 97 0.54 15.38 2.58
N MET A 98 -0.16 16.07 3.47
CA MET A 98 -0.56 15.57 4.77
C MET A 98 -2.06 15.80 4.96
N ASN A 99 -2.75 14.75 5.41
CA ASN A 99 -4.16 14.86 5.80
C ASN A 99 -4.31 15.80 7.00
N GLY A 100 -5.17 16.81 6.88
CA GLY A 100 -5.39 17.79 7.96
C GLY A 100 -6.11 17.23 9.19
N GLN A 101 -6.82 16.12 9.07
CA GLN A 101 -7.55 15.48 10.17
C GLN A 101 -6.71 14.37 10.81
N THR A 102 -6.24 13.41 10.01
CA THR A 102 -5.57 12.21 10.52
C THR A 102 -4.05 12.35 10.65
N GLN A 103 -3.48 13.47 10.18
CA GLN A 103 -2.03 13.74 10.17
C GLN A 103 -1.20 12.72 9.38
N LYS A 104 -1.85 11.85 8.60
CA LYS A 104 -1.15 10.90 7.72
C LYS A 104 -0.43 11.67 6.62
N MET A 105 0.89 11.50 6.56
CA MET A 105 1.75 12.10 5.55
C MET A 105 1.96 11.14 4.38
N THR A 106 2.02 11.68 3.17
CA THR A 106 2.47 10.99 1.96
C THR A 106 3.28 11.95 1.12
N GLY A 107 4.43 11.50 0.63
CA GLY A 107 5.21 12.24 -0.35
C GLY A 107 6.33 11.39 -0.88
N ASP A 108 6.95 11.86 -1.95
CA ASP A 108 8.13 11.22 -2.50
C ASP A 108 9.35 11.65 -1.67
N LEU A 109 9.93 10.69 -0.93
CA LEU A 109 11.15 10.97 -0.18
C LEU A 109 12.35 11.01 -1.14
N PRO A 110 13.26 12.00 -1.00
CA PRO A 110 14.46 12.07 -1.81
C PRO A 110 15.38 10.89 -1.52
N VAL A 111 15.49 9.95 -2.46
CA VAL A 111 16.51 8.90 -2.43
C VAL A 111 17.76 9.42 -3.13
N SER A 112 18.77 9.81 -2.35
CA SER A 112 20.06 10.18 -2.93
C SER A 112 20.75 8.93 -3.50
N LYS A 113 20.98 8.88 -4.81
CA LYS A 113 21.69 7.78 -5.49
C LYS A 113 23.04 7.45 -4.84
N GLY A 114 23.76 8.47 -4.36
CA GLY A 114 25.03 8.30 -3.64
C GLY A 114 24.89 7.54 -2.32
N ARG A 115 23.89 7.86 -1.49
CA ARG A 115 23.66 7.09 -0.25
C ARG A 115 23.15 5.67 -0.56
N ALA A 116 22.31 5.50 -1.58
CA ALA A 116 21.87 4.17 -1.99
C ALA A 116 23.06 3.29 -2.44
N ALA A 117 24.00 3.86 -3.19
CA ALA A 117 25.24 3.17 -3.58
C ALA A 117 26.16 2.87 -2.37
N ALA A 118 26.26 3.79 -1.41
CA ALA A 118 27.02 3.57 -0.18
C ALA A 118 26.42 2.47 0.71
N TRP A 119 25.09 2.41 0.82
CA TRP A 119 24.40 1.31 1.51
C TRP A 119 24.58 -0.01 0.77
N PHE A 120 24.48 0.00 -0.57
CA PHE A 120 24.73 -1.18 -1.39
C PHE A 120 26.16 -1.72 -1.20
N SER A 121 27.17 -0.86 -1.29
CA SER A 121 28.57 -1.27 -1.11
C SER A 121 28.86 -1.73 0.32
N GLY A 122 28.29 -1.07 1.33
CA GLY A 122 28.43 -1.46 2.73
C GLY A 122 27.82 -2.83 3.03
N ILE A 123 26.60 -3.09 2.55
CA ILE A 123 25.93 -4.38 2.71
C ILE A 123 26.70 -5.47 1.96
N MET A 124 27.10 -5.23 0.72
CA MET A 124 27.87 -6.19 -0.07
C MET A 124 29.20 -6.53 0.59
N ALA A 125 29.97 -5.53 1.03
CA ALA A 125 31.24 -5.74 1.72
C ALA A 125 31.07 -6.47 3.07
N GLY A 126 30.03 -6.14 3.83
CA GLY A 126 29.72 -6.78 5.11
C GLY A 126 29.39 -8.26 4.94
N PHE A 127 28.48 -8.61 4.03
CA PHE A 127 28.14 -10.01 3.75
C PHE A 127 29.31 -10.78 3.15
N LEU A 128 30.08 -10.17 2.25
CA LEU A 128 31.29 -10.79 1.70
C LEU A 128 32.28 -11.14 2.82
N ALA A 129 32.57 -10.20 3.72
CA ALA A 129 33.47 -10.44 4.85
C ALA A 129 32.97 -11.58 5.76
N ILE A 130 31.67 -11.64 6.04
CA ILE A 130 31.06 -12.71 6.84
C ILE A 130 31.21 -14.07 6.14
N PHE A 131 30.91 -14.17 4.85
CA PHE A 131 31.04 -15.43 4.11
C PHE A 131 32.49 -15.90 3.99
N LEU A 132 33.44 -14.99 3.78
CA LEU A 132 34.86 -15.32 3.76
C LEU A 132 35.36 -15.75 5.15
N PHE A 133 34.87 -15.12 6.22
CA PHE A 133 35.20 -15.50 7.60
C PHE A 133 34.66 -16.89 7.96
N ILE A 134 33.41 -17.21 7.58
CA ILE A 134 32.83 -18.54 7.77
C ILE A 134 33.61 -19.59 6.99
N SER A 135 33.98 -19.29 5.74
CA SER A 135 34.77 -20.20 4.90
C SER A 135 36.17 -20.46 5.47
N TRP A 136 36.77 -19.44 6.09
CA TRP A 136 38.03 -19.58 6.81
C TRP A 136 37.88 -20.46 8.08
N LEU A 137 36.81 -20.27 8.85
CA LEU A 137 36.51 -21.08 10.04
C LEU A 137 36.20 -22.54 9.68
N ALA A 138 35.52 -22.77 8.56
CA ALA A 138 35.16 -24.09 8.05
C ALA A 138 36.36 -24.88 7.51
N SER A 139 37.57 -24.33 7.52
CA SER A 139 38.82 -24.95 7.04
C SER A 139 38.85 -25.33 5.54
N ASP A 140 37.85 -24.94 4.75
CA ASP A 140 37.77 -25.16 3.30
C ASP A 140 38.83 -24.37 2.50
N GLY A 141 39.51 -23.42 3.16
CA GLY A 141 40.54 -22.59 2.54
C GLY A 141 39.98 -21.54 1.59
N LEU A 142 40.75 -20.49 1.35
CA LEU A 142 40.36 -19.38 0.47
C LEU A 142 40.69 -19.73 -0.99
N THR A 143 39.94 -20.67 -1.58
CA THR A 143 40.07 -21.00 -3.00
C THR A 143 39.36 -19.95 -3.87
N SER A 144 39.80 -19.79 -5.12
CA SER A 144 39.20 -18.84 -6.07
C SER A 144 37.71 -19.11 -6.30
N THR A 145 37.27 -20.38 -6.19
CA THR A 145 35.87 -20.79 -6.28
C THR A 145 35.04 -20.31 -5.08
N THR A 146 35.56 -20.37 -3.87
CA THR A 146 34.85 -19.89 -2.67
C THR A 146 34.70 -18.38 -2.67
N VAL A 147 35.73 -17.65 -3.10
CA VAL A 147 35.69 -16.17 -3.22
C VAL A 147 34.67 -15.73 -4.27
N THR A 148 34.59 -16.43 -5.40
CA THR A 148 33.63 -16.10 -6.48
C THR A 148 32.19 -16.40 -6.07
N ILE A 149 31.92 -17.54 -5.43
CA ILE A 149 30.57 -17.90 -4.96
C ILE A 149 30.09 -16.93 -3.87
N SER A 150 30.94 -16.62 -2.89
CA SER A 150 30.59 -15.65 -1.82
C SER A 150 30.35 -14.24 -2.36
N ALA A 151 31.13 -13.80 -3.35
CA ALA A 151 30.90 -12.53 -4.04
C ALA A 151 29.54 -12.51 -4.77
N LEU A 152 29.17 -13.57 -5.48
CA LEU A 152 27.88 -13.66 -6.18
C LEU A 152 26.70 -13.63 -5.20
N ILE A 153 26.77 -14.40 -4.10
CA ILE A 153 25.71 -14.44 -3.07
C ILE A 153 25.57 -13.07 -2.39
N SER A 154 26.68 -12.44 -1.99
CA SER A 154 26.65 -11.12 -1.35
C SER A 154 26.06 -10.04 -2.25
N LEU A 155 26.32 -10.10 -3.57
CA LEU A 155 25.78 -9.17 -4.56
C LEU A 155 24.26 -9.32 -4.71
N VAL A 156 23.74 -10.56 -4.72
CA VAL A 156 22.29 -10.83 -4.78
C VAL A 156 21.59 -10.33 -3.51
N ILE A 157 22.18 -10.55 -2.33
CA ILE A 157 21.63 -10.06 -1.05
C ILE A 157 21.63 -8.53 -1.02
N ALA A 158 22.72 -7.88 -1.42
CA ALA A 158 22.79 -6.42 -1.49
C ALA A 158 21.77 -5.84 -2.48
N GLY A 159 21.58 -6.48 -3.64
CA GLY A 159 20.62 -6.03 -4.65
C GLY A 159 19.17 -6.16 -4.18
N THR A 160 18.81 -7.28 -3.56
CA THR A 160 17.45 -7.53 -3.06
C THR A 160 17.10 -6.61 -1.88
N THR A 161 18.01 -6.41 -0.94
CA THR A 161 17.79 -5.53 0.23
C THR A 161 17.67 -4.06 -0.15
N VAL A 162 18.57 -3.55 -1.00
CA VAL A 162 18.49 -2.16 -1.48
C VAL A 162 17.28 -1.96 -2.40
N GLY A 163 16.96 -2.95 -3.24
CA GLY A 163 15.75 -2.93 -4.06
C GLY A 163 14.47 -2.86 -3.22
N ALA A 164 14.38 -3.69 -2.16
CA ALA A 164 13.27 -3.65 -1.21
C ALA A 164 13.20 -2.31 -0.46
N MET A 165 14.34 -1.75 -0.05
CA MET A 165 14.43 -0.45 0.62
C MET A 165 13.94 0.68 -0.30
N ILE A 166 14.39 0.72 -1.56
CA ILE A 166 13.95 1.73 -2.53
C ILE A 166 12.46 1.56 -2.86
N ALA A 167 11.97 0.33 -2.97
CA ALA A 167 10.55 0.07 -3.20
C ALA A 167 9.66 0.52 -2.02
N GLY A 168 10.15 0.39 -0.79
CA GLY A 168 9.47 0.90 0.42
C GLY A 168 9.38 2.42 0.51
N MET A 169 10.23 3.16 -0.22
CA MET A 169 10.30 4.62 -0.19
C MET A 169 9.34 5.32 -1.17
N LYS A 170 8.49 4.57 -1.89
CA LYS A 170 7.38 5.11 -2.69
C LYS A 170 6.05 4.88 -1.94
N PRO A 171 5.71 5.71 -0.95
CA PRO A 171 4.46 5.56 -0.18
C PRO A 171 3.22 5.95 -1.00
N VAL A 172 3.39 6.57 -2.18
CA VAL A 172 2.29 6.94 -3.07
C VAL A 172 1.73 5.69 -3.75
N LYS A 173 0.80 5.02 -3.07
CA LYS A 173 -0.02 3.96 -3.64
C LYS A 173 -1.43 4.50 -3.90
N GLN A 174 -1.98 4.17 -5.06
CA GLN A 174 -3.42 4.32 -5.32
C GLN A 174 -4.17 3.29 -4.48
N SER A 175 -5.26 3.69 -3.83
CA SER A 175 -6.00 2.79 -2.96
C SER A 175 -7.01 2.00 -3.79
N THR A 176 -6.73 0.72 -4.01
CA THR A 176 -7.62 -0.20 -4.75
C THR A 176 -8.88 -0.58 -3.95
N GLN A 177 -8.93 -0.22 -2.66
CA GLN A 177 -10.02 -0.54 -1.75
C GLN A 177 -10.48 0.70 -0.96
N ALA A 178 -11.70 0.66 -0.42
CA ALA A 178 -12.32 1.71 0.39
C ALA A 178 -12.78 1.18 1.77
N GLY A 179 -12.14 0.13 2.27
CA GLY A 179 -12.54 -0.56 3.51
C GLY A 179 -12.64 0.35 4.74
N HIS A 180 -11.81 1.40 4.82
CA HIS A 180 -11.86 2.38 5.92
C HIS A 180 -13.17 3.20 5.98
N TYR A 181 -13.93 3.26 4.88
CA TYR A 181 -15.20 3.99 4.80
C TYR A 181 -16.41 3.07 4.93
N VAL A 182 -16.21 1.76 4.85
CA VAL A 182 -17.29 0.81 5.09
C VAL A 182 -17.46 0.66 6.60
N SER A 183 -18.41 1.41 7.17
CA SER A 183 -18.78 1.20 8.55
C SER A 183 -19.50 -0.14 8.68
N GLU A 184 -18.93 -1.09 9.42
CA GLU A 184 -19.56 -2.38 9.76
C GLU A 184 -20.99 -2.17 10.29
N ALA A 185 -21.24 -1.08 11.00
CA ALA A 185 -22.56 -0.71 11.54
C ALA A 185 -23.67 -0.48 10.48
N ASN A 186 -23.34 -0.07 9.24
CA ASN A 186 -24.33 0.15 8.19
C ASN A 186 -24.42 -1.01 7.18
N THR A 187 -23.58 -2.03 7.32
CA THR A 187 -23.52 -3.14 6.37
C THR A 187 -24.18 -4.36 6.99
N HIS A 188 -25.47 -4.54 6.73
CA HIS A 188 -26.22 -5.70 7.21
C HIS A 188 -26.40 -6.70 6.06
N ILE A 189 -25.97 -7.94 6.28
CA ILE A 189 -26.25 -9.04 5.36
C ILE A 189 -27.75 -9.32 5.43
N ARG A 190 -28.46 -9.04 4.35
CA ARG A 190 -29.92 -9.26 4.30
C ARG A 190 -30.30 -10.74 4.25
N VAL A 191 -29.52 -11.54 3.53
CA VAL A 191 -29.78 -12.97 3.33
C VAL A 191 -28.46 -13.71 3.35
N ARG A 192 -28.37 -14.72 4.20
CA ARG A 192 -27.29 -15.71 4.21
C ARG A 192 -27.93 -17.06 3.95
N GLN A 193 -27.53 -17.72 2.87
CA GLN A 193 -28.01 -19.05 2.54
C GLN A 193 -26.79 -19.96 2.40
N ASP A 194 -26.51 -20.72 3.45
CA ASP A 194 -25.38 -21.66 3.48
C ASP A 194 -25.92 -23.05 3.16
N VAL A 195 -25.46 -23.63 2.05
CA VAL A 195 -25.72 -25.04 1.73
C VAL A 195 -24.48 -25.82 2.11
N TYR A 196 -24.55 -26.54 3.23
CA TYR A 196 -23.50 -27.45 3.64
C TYR A 196 -23.45 -28.63 2.64
N THR A 197 -22.34 -28.79 1.93
CA THR A 197 -22.20 -29.83 0.90
C THR A 197 -21.59 -31.12 1.44
N HIS A 198 -20.47 -31.08 2.17
CA HIS A 198 -19.89 -32.26 2.85
C HIS A 198 -18.71 -31.88 3.78
N THR A 199 -18.35 -32.78 4.70
CA THR A 199 -17.09 -32.75 5.48
C THR A 199 -16.28 -33.99 5.16
N THR A 200 -14.98 -33.81 4.93
CA THR A 200 -14.01 -34.90 4.72
C THR A 200 -13.08 -34.96 5.93
N GLU A 201 -13.23 -35.99 6.78
CA GLU A 201 -12.28 -36.26 7.86
C GLU A 201 -11.22 -37.27 7.40
N THR A 202 -9.97 -36.83 7.30
CA THR A 202 -8.83 -37.74 7.09
C THR A 202 -8.16 -38.01 8.44
N ARG A 203 -8.46 -39.15 9.07
CA ARG A 203 -7.73 -39.61 10.26
C ARG A 203 -6.44 -40.33 9.83
N VAL A 204 -5.29 -39.77 10.19
CA VAL A 204 -4.00 -40.46 10.10
C VAL A 204 -3.79 -41.22 11.41
N ARG A 205 -3.53 -42.53 11.30
CA ARG A 205 -3.35 -43.45 12.42
C ARG A 205 -1.92 -43.35 12.98
#